data_AF-A0A125QD19-F1
#
_entry.id   AF-A0A125QD19-F1
#
_cell.length_a   1.000
_cell.length_b   1.000
_cell.length_c   1.000
_cell.angle_alpha   90.00
_cell.angle_beta   90.00
_cell.angle_gamma   90.00
#
_symmetry.space_group_name_H-M   'P 1'
#
loop_
_entity.id
_entity.type
_entity.pdbx_description
1 polymer ?
#
loop_
_entity_poly.entity_id
_entity_poly.type
_entity_poly.pdbx_seq_one_letter_code
_entity_poly.pdbx_strand_id
1 'polypeptide(L)'
;MSEISILGLALSRPPACWSSTYRGYELRRVQVLMQASHTLGNRQSAEKWLVSPVLALNRRSPCGVLAEPGGYPEVRDVLLRIEYGIYM
;
A
#
# COMPACT_ATOMS: atom_id res chain seq x y z
N MET A 1 23.57 -12.60 -20.36
CA MET A 1 22.59 -11.74 -19.67
C MET A 1 21.31 -12.54 -19.61
N SER A 2 20.99 -13.12 -18.46
CA SER A 2 19.88 -14.07 -18.34
C SER A 2 18.56 -13.32 -18.26
N GLU A 3 17.67 -13.56 -19.22
CA GLU A 3 16.30 -13.04 -19.20
C GLU A 3 15.53 -13.63 -18.00
N ILE A 4 14.94 -12.74 -17.20
CA ILE A 4 14.01 -13.11 -16.14
C ILE A 4 12.61 -13.03 -16.74
N SER A 5 12.08 -14.17 -17.17
CA SER A 5 10.69 -14.26 -17.66
C SER A 5 9.74 -14.52 -16.49
N ILE A 6 8.76 -13.65 -16.30
CA ILE A 6 7.70 -13.82 -15.29
C ILE A 6 6.71 -14.88 -15.81
N LEU A 7 6.85 -16.12 -15.34
CA LEU A 7 6.05 -17.30 -15.75
C LEU A 7 4.61 -17.32 -15.20
N GLY A 8 4.03 -16.17 -14.87
CA GLY A 8 2.64 -16.03 -14.43
C GLY A 8 2.46 -15.58 -12.97
N LEU A 9 1.36 -14.88 -12.72
CA LEU A 9 0.89 -14.53 -11.37
C LEU A 9 0.50 -15.83 -10.67
N ALA A 10 1.32 -16.25 -9.69
CA ALA A 10 0.97 -17.35 -8.81
C ALA A 10 -0.32 -16.99 -8.05
N LEU A 11 -1.47 -17.45 -8.57
CA LEU A 11 -2.82 -17.15 -8.07
C LEU A 11 -3.11 -17.78 -6.69
N SER A 12 -2.17 -18.50 -6.09
CA SER A 12 -2.18 -18.77 -4.65
C SER A 12 -0.76 -19.09 -4.18
N ARG A 13 -0.07 -18.10 -3.61
CA ARG A 13 1.18 -18.34 -2.89
C ARG A 13 0.80 -18.70 -1.45
N PRO A 14 1.04 -19.93 -0.95
CA PRO A 14 0.80 -20.22 0.45
C PRO A 14 1.67 -19.28 1.31
N PRO A 15 1.16 -18.73 2.42
CA PRO A 15 1.83 -17.73 3.25
C PRO A 15 3.18 -18.19 3.86
N ALA A 16 3.58 -19.44 3.60
CA ALA A 16 4.81 -20.08 4.09
C ALA A 16 6.10 -19.63 3.38
N CYS A 17 6.03 -19.03 2.19
CA CYS A 17 7.24 -18.68 1.41
C CYS A 17 7.74 -17.24 1.62
N TRP A 18 7.05 -16.41 2.41
CA TRP A 18 7.44 -15.02 2.63
C TRP A 18 8.15 -14.83 3.96
N SER A 19 9.17 -13.95 3.97
CA SER A 19 9.80 -13.53 5.23
C SER A 19 8.75 -12.88 6.14
N SER A 20 8.96 -12.95 7.46
CA SER A 20 8.08 -12.31 8.45
C SER A 20 7.89 -10.82 8.18
N THR A 21 8.94 -10.13 7.72
CA THR A 21 8.91 -8.72 7.32
C THR A 21 7.99 -8.47 6.12
N TYR A 22 8.10 -9.28 5.07
CA TYR A 22 7.26 -9.15 3.88
C TYR A 22 5.79 -9.50 4.18
N ARG A 23 5.55 -10.52 5.01
CA ARG A 23 4.20 -10.83 5.50
C ARG A 23 3.59 -9.65 6.24
N GLY A 24 4.36 -8.99 7.11
CA GLY A 24 3.92 -7.80 7.82
C GLY A 24 3.60 -6.64 6.88
N TYR A 25 4.43 -6.42 5.87
CA TYR A 25 4.18 -5.42 4.82
C TYR A 25 2.88 -5.72 4.06
N GLU A 26 2.68 -6.95 3.59
CA GLU A 26 1.50 -7.29 2.78
C GLU A 26 0.22 -7.14 3.60
N LEU A 27 0.22 -7.53 4.88
CA LEU A 27 -0.91 -7.31 5.78
C LEU A 27 -1.27 -5.83 5.90
N ARG A 28 -0.27 -4.97 6.14
CA ARG A 28 -0.47 -3.51 6.20
C ARG A 28 -0.99 -2.96 4.89
N ARG A 29 -0.44 -3.41 3.77
CA ARG A 29 -0.85 -3.00 2.42
C ARG A 29 -2.30 -3.35 2.14
N VAL A 30 -2.73 -4.56 2.45
CA VAL A 30 -4.14 -4.99 2.29
C VAL A 30 -5.07 -4.15 3.17
N GLN A 31 -4.70 -3.89 4.43
CA GLN A 31 -5.49 -3.05 5.32
C GLN A 31 -5.65 -1.62 4.79
N VAL A 32 -4.54 -0.99 4.37
CA VAL A 32 -4.58 0.36 3.78
C VAL A 32 -5.39 0.38 2.49
N LEU A 33 -5.26 -0.64 1.65
CA LEU A 33 -6.02 -0.71 0.40
C LEU A 33 -7.53 -0.77 0.64
N MET A 34 -7.96 -1.53 1.65
CA MET A 34 -9.37 -1.60 2.03
C MET A 34 -9.89 -0.24 2.52
N GLN A 35 -9.14 0.45 3.41
CA GLN A 35 -9.51 1.79 3.89
C GLN A 35 -9.50 2.83 2.76
N ALA A 36 -8.47 2.81 1.91
CA ALA A 36 -8.36 3.70 0.76
C ALA A 36 -9.50 3.47 -0.24
N SER A 37 -9.96 2.24 -0.41
CA SER A 37 -11.10 1.94 -1.29
C SER A 37 -12.41 2.53 -0.77
N HIS A 38 -12.58 2.55 0.55
CA HIS A 38 -13.73 3.19 1.19
C HIS A 38 -13.67 4.73 1.08
N THR A 39 -12.53 5.32 1.43
CA THR A 39 -12.32 6.77 1.47
C THR A 39 -12.27 7.42 0.08
N LEU A 40 -11.67 6.75 -0.91
CA LEU A 40 -11.55 7.25 -2.29
C LEU A 40 -12.68 6.74 -3.20
N GLY A 41 -13.62 5.97 -2.65
CA GLY A 41 -14.85 5.52 -3.31
C GLY A 41 -14.74 4.27 -4.17
N ASN A 42 -13.54 3.85 -4.59
CA ASN A 42 -13.36 2.57 -5.30
C ASN A 42 -11.93 2.02 -5.20
N ARG A 43 -11.80 0.71 -5.48
CA ARG A 43 -10.53 -0.02 -5.44
C ARG A 43 -9.49 0.50 -6.43
N GLN A 44 -9.90 0.86 -7.64
CA GLN A 44 -8.97 1.33 -8.68
C GLN A 44 -8.30 2.65 -8.28
N SER A 45 -9.06 3.56 -7.67
CA SER A 45 -8.57 4.83 -7.13
C SER A 45 -7.64 4.60 -5.94
N ALA A 46 -7.96 3.64 -5.08
CA ALA A 46 -7.11 3.22 -3.98
C ALA A 46 -5.77 2.62 -4.43
N GLU A 47 -5.80 1.74 -5.44
CA GLU A 47 -4.59 1.16 -6.03
C GLU A 47 -3.72 2.24 -6.68
N LYS A 48 -4.33 3.17 -7.43
CA LYS A 48 -3.63 4.30 -8.02
C LYS A 48 -3.02 5.22 -6.95
N TRP A 49 -3.77 5.53 -5.90
CA TRP A 49 -3.30 6.34 -4.79
C TRP A 49 -2.12 5.69 -4.05
N LEU A 50 -2.18 4.38 -3.80
CA LEU A 50 -1.12 3.63 -3.10
C LEU A 50 0.25 3.73 -3.77
N VAL A 51 0.29 3.83 -5.10
CA VAL A 51 1.55 3.91 -5.87
C VAL A 51 1.92 5.34 -6.25
N SER A 52 1.00 6.29 -6.10
CA SER A 52 1.23 7.68 -6.47
C SER A 52 1.96 8.44 -5.33
N PRO A 53 2.86 9.37 -5.66
CA PRO A 53 3.42 10.31 -4.68
C PRO A 53 2.31 11.11 -3.98
N VAL A 54 2.31 11.13 -2.65
CA VAL A 54 1.35 11.92 -1.86
C VAL A 54 2.09 13.07 -1.18
N LEU A 55 1.57 14.30 -1.33
CA LEU A 55 2.20 15.50 -0.79
C LEU A 55 2.41 15.41 0.73
N ALA A 56 1.37 14.98 1.45
CA ALA A 56 1.41 14.79 2.91
C ALA A 56 2.42 13.74 3.39
N LEU A 57 2.89 12.83 2.51
CA LEU A 57 3.92 11.83 2.81
C LEU A 57 5.31 12.27 2.34
N ASN A 58 5.56 13.58 2.27
CA ASN A 58 6.80 14.15 1.70
C ASN A 58 7.04 13.70 0.26
N ARG A 59 5.98 13.61 -0.55
CA ARG A 59 6.01 13.11 -1.94
C ARG A 59 6.50 11.67 -2.08
N ARG A 60 6.49 10.88 -1.01
CA ARG A 60 6.69 9.43 -1.08
C ARG A 60 5.38 8.74 -1.46
N SER A 61 5.48 7.57 -2.09
CA SER A 61 4.31 6.74 -2.34
C SER A 61 3.89 6.03 -1.05
N PRO A 62 2.58 5.88 -0.77
CA PRO A 62 2.10 5.13 0.37
C PRO A 62 2.67 3.71 0.45
N CYS A 63 2.84 3.02 -0.69
CA CYS A 63 3.45 1.69 -0.72
C CYS A 63 4.92 1.71 -0.26
N GLY A 64 5.69 2.74 -0.61
CA GLY A 64 7.07 2.91 -0.14
C GLY A 64 7.12 3.16 1.37
N VAL A 65 6.25 4.05 1.87
CA VAL A 65 6.16 4.36 3.30
C VAL A 65 5.76 3.12 4.11
N LEU A 66 4.84 2.28 3.62
CA LEU A 66 4.41 1.05 4.30
C LEU A 66 5.52 0.00 4.48
N ALA A 67 6.57 0.06 3.66
CA ALA A 67 7.74 -0.80 3.77
C ALA A 67 8.67 -0.37 4.93
N GLU A 68 8.60 0.89 5.36
CA GLU A 68 9.39 1.42 6.46
C GLU A 68 8.80 1.03 7.83
N PRO A 69 9.64 0.80 8.84
CA PRO A 69 9.19 0.68 10.22
C PRO A 69 8.42 1.96 10.63
N GLY A 70 7.19 1.81 11.10
CA GLY A 70 6.38 2.95 11.53
C GLY A 70 5.68 3.74 10.42
N GLY A 71 5.80 3.33 9.14
CA GLY A 71 5.09 4.02 8.05
C GLY A 71 3.58 3.76 7.98
N TYR A 72 3.09 2.70 8.63
CA TYR A 72 1.65 2.41 8.72
C TYR A 72 0.81 3.54 9.34
N PRO A 73 1.11 4.02 10.55
CA PRO A 73 0.35 5.12 11.14
C PRO A 73 0.41 6.39 10.31
N GLU A 74 1.54 6.68 9.64
CA GLU A 74 1.69 7.85 8.75
C GLU A 74 0.69 7.79 7.58
N VAL A 75 0.64 6.65 6.89
CA VAL A 75 -0.30 6.44 5.77
C VAL A 75 -1.76 6.42 6.24
N ARG A 76 -2.02 5.85 7.42
CA ARG A 76 -3.37 5.82 8.02
C ARG A 76 -3.85 7.23 8.39
N ASP A 77 -2.98 8.07 8.94
CA ASP A 77 -3.31 9.45 9.29
C ASP A 77 -3.73 10.24 8.04
N VAL A 78 -2.98 10.11 6.94
CA VAL A 78 -3.34 10.74 5.66
C VAL A 78 -4.72 10.31 5.19
N LEU A 79 -5.06 9.01 5.27
CA LEU A 79 -6.38 8.53 4.88
C LEU A 79 -7.51 9.07 5.77
N LEU A 80 -7.29 9.14 7.09
CA LEU A 80 -8.26 9.73 8.01
C LEU A 80 -8.49 11.21 7.68
N ARG A 81 -7.43 11.96 7.37
CA ARG A 81 -7.55 13.36 6.99
C ARG A 81 -8.34 13.55 5.72
N ILE A 82 -8.13 12.70 4.71
CA ILE A 82 -8.94 12.68 3.48
C ILE A 82 -10.41 12.38 3.81
N GLU A 83 -10.68 11.40 4.67
CA GLU A 83 -12.03 11.01 5.10
C GLU A 83 -12.78 12.14 5.81
N TYR A 84 -12.09 12.93 6.63
CA TYR A 84 -12.65 14.10 7.31
C TYR A 84 -12.59 15.40 6.49
N GLY A 85 -12.14 15.35 5.22
CA GLY A 85 -12.07 16.52 4.34
C GLY A 85 -10.98 17.54 4.71
N ILE A 86 -10.01 17.14 5.54
CA ILE A 86 -8.86 17.97 5.90
C ILE A 86 -7.81 17.83 4.77
N TYR A 87 -7.87 18.74 3.81
CA TYR A 87 -6.88 18.81 2.73
C TYR A 87 -5.52 19.34 3.22
N MET A 88 -4.43 18.74 2.73
CA MET A 88 -3.04 19.24 2.81
C MET A 88 -2.35 19.12 1.47
#